data_AF-A0A0R3MK88-F1
#
_entry.id   AF-A0A0R3MK88-F1
#
_cell.length_a   1.000
_cell.length_b   1.000
_cell.length_c   1.000
_cell.angle_alpha   90.00
_cell.angle_beta   90.00
_cell.angle_gamma   90.00
#
_symmetry.space_group_name_H-M   'P 1'
#
loop_
_entity.id
_entity.type
_entity.pdbx_description
1 polymer ?
#
loop_
_entity_poly.entity_id
_entity_poly.type
_entity_poly.pdbx_seq_one_letter_code
_entity_poly.pdbx_strand_id
1 'polypeptide(L)' 'MALSTRSNFAKPDDAFRAIVEAHHGLNDEQSADLDAALVLILANHIGDLDVLKEAIALAAQRMLSASQQQQQQQQ' A
#
# COMPACT_ATOMS: atom_id res chain seq x y z
N MET A 1 4.44 -12.69 -13.16
CA MET A 1 2.99 -12.80 -12.85
C MET A 1 2.36 -11.43 -13.07
N ALA A 2 1.04 -11.27 -13.26
CA ALA A 2 0.44 -9.92 -13.43
C ALA A 2 0.08 -9.32 -12.05
N LEU A 3 0.20 -8.00 -11.88
CA LEU A 3 -0.19 -7.33 -10.64
C LEU A 3 -1.70 -7.44 -10.39
N SER A 4 -2.07 -7.99 -9.24
CA SER A 4 -3.46 -8.02 -8.76
C SER A 4 -3.74 -6.82 -7.86
N THR A 5 -4.65 -5.95 -8.27
CA THR A 5 -5.08 -4.77 -7.51
C THR A 5 -6.39 -4.98 -6.74
N ARG A 6 -7.00 -6.17 -6.88
CA ARG A 6 -8.19 -6.60 -6.14
C ARG A 6 -7.76 -7.43 -4.93
N SER A 7 -8.55 -7.38 -3.87
CA SER A 7 -8.31 -8.25 -2.70
C SER A 7 -8.35 -9.71 -3.12
N ASN A 8 -7.27 -10.44 -2.81
CA ASN A 8 -7.20 -11.90 -3.00
C ASN A 8 -7.50 -12.65 -1.69
N PHE A 9 -7.88 -11.93 -0.63
CA PHE A 9 -8.23 -12.53 0.65
C PHE A 9 -9.68 -13.04 0.63
N ALA A 10 -9.89 -14.23 1.19
CA ALA A 10 -11.23 -14.78 1.40
C ALA A 10 -12.09 -13.88 2.33
N LYS A 11 -11.43 -13.15 3.23
CA LYS A 11 -12.03 -12.17 4.14
C LYS A 11 -11.24 -10.85 4.08
N PRO A 12 -11.59 -9.92 3.18
CA PRO A 12 -10.90 -8.65 3.04
C PRO A 12 -10.88 -7.81 4.32
N ASP A 13 -11.96 -7.86 5.10
CA ASP A 13 -12.09 -7.08 6.34
C ASP A 13 -11.11 -7.52 7.41
N ASP A 14 -10.88 -8.84 7.56
CA ASP A 14 -9.92 -9.38 8.53
C ASP A 14 -8.49 -8.99 8.15
N ALA A 15 -8.16 -9.01 6.85
CA ALA A 15 -6.85 -8.57 6.36
C ALA A 15 -6.63 -7.07 6.58
N PHE A 16 -7.65 -6.24 6.32
CA PHE A 16 -7.58 -4.80 6.60
C PHE A 16 -7.44 -4.52 8.10
N ARG A 17 -8.20 -5.23 8.95
CA ARG A 17 -8.10 -5.10 10.41
C ARG A 17 -6.70 -5.43 10.90
N ALA A 18 -6.09 -6.51 10.43
CA ALA A 18 -4.75 -6.90 10.84
C ALA A 18 -3.70 -5.82 10.52
N ILE A 19 -3.84 -5.15 9.37
CA ILE A 19 -2.98 -4.01 9.01
C ILE A 19 -3.24 -2.86 9.99
N VAL A 20 -4.48 -2.41 10.16
CA VAL A 20 -4.81 -1.28 11.06
C VAL A 20 -4.36 -1.54 12.50
N GLU A 21 -4.56 -2.75 13.01
CA GLU A 21 -4.13 -3.14 14.35
C GLU A 21 -2.60 -3.11 14.50
N ALA A 22 -1.85 -3.40 13.44
CA ALA A 22 -0.38 -3.32 13.47
C ALA A 22 0.13 -1.88 13.65
N HIS A 23 -0.64 -0.87 13.22
CA HIS A 23 -0.31 0.55 13.43
C HIS A 23 -0.79 1.10 14.77
N HIS A 24 -1.59 0.34 15.53
CA HIS A 24 -2.20 0.84 16.75
C HIS A 24 -1.13 1.15 17.83
N GLY A 25 -1.07 2.42 18.25
CA GLY A 25 -0.11 2.89 19.25
C GLY A 25 1.26 3.28 18.70
N LEU A 26 1.44 3.25 17.38
CA LEU A 26 2.63 3.80 16.72
C LEU A 26 2.44 5.30 16.45
N ASN A 27 3.54 6.05 16.53
CA ASN A 27 3.59 7.39 15.98
C ASN A 27 3.80 7.37 14.45
N ASP A 28 3.73 8.53 13.80
CA ASP A 28 3.82 8.64 12.34
C ASP A 28 5.14 8.08 11.77
N GLU A 29 6.26 8.28 12.46
CA GLU A 29 7.58 7.77 12.04
C GLU A 29 7.65 6.24 12.14
N GLN A 30 7.20 5.70 13.27
CA GLN A 30 7.13 4.25 13.49
C GLN A 30 6.15 3.56 12.54
N SER A 31 5.04 4.23 12.23
CA SER A 31 4.08 3.78 11.23
C SER A 31 4.72 3.69 9.85
N ALA A 32 5.49 4.71 9.46
CA ALA A 32 6.21 4.71 8.19
C ALA A 32 7.30 3.62 8.13
N ASP A 33 8.03 3.39 9.22
CA ASP A 33 9.01 2.31 9.32
C ASP A 33 8.36 0.93 9.18
N LEU A 34 7.21 0.72 9.83
CA LEU A 34 6.41 -0.50 9.71
C LEU A 34 5.98 -0.73 8.25
N ASP A 35 5.44 0.31 7.60
CA ASP A 35 5.03 0.24 6.19
C ASP A 35 6.19 -0.11 5.27
N ALA A 36 7.35 0.52 5.45
CA ALA A 36 8.54 0.24 4.65
C ALA A 36 9.03 -1.21 4.83
N ALA A 37 9.04 -1.71 6.06
CA ALA A 37 9.39 -3.09 6.36
C ALA A 37 8.38 -4.08 5.76
N LEU A 38 7.08 -3.81 5.89
CA LEU A 38 6.01 -4.65 5.35
C LEU A 38 6.09 -4.72 3.82
N VAL A 39 6.26 -3.59 3.14
CA VAL A 39 6.44 -3.52 1.68
C VAL A 39 7.62 -4.38 1.24
N LEU A 40 8.77 -4.28 1.91
CA LEU A 40 9.96 -5.06 1.55
C LEU A 40 9.75 -6.57 1.76
N ILE A 41 9.14 -6.97 2.88
CA ILE A 41 8.83 -8.38 3.18
C ILE A 41 7.90 -8.95 2.10
N LEU A 42 6.83 -8.22 1.75
CA LEU A 42 5.86 -8.66 0.75
C LEU A 42 6.47 -8.67 -0.66
N ALA A 43 7.31 -7.70 -1.01
CA ALA A 43 8.03 -7.68 -2.27
C ALA A 43 8.95 -8.91 -2.41
N ASN A 44 9.67 -9.26 -1.34
CA ASN A 44 10.51 -10.46 -1.30
C ASN A 44 9.67 -11.74 -1.39
N HIS A 45 8.49 -11.77 -0.76
CA HIS A 45 7.58 -12.92 -0.85
C HIS A 45 7.03 -13.12 -2.27
N ILE A 46 6.74 -12.04 -2.99
CA ILE A 46 6.29 -12.08 -4.40
C ILE A 46 7.43 -12.57 -5.30
N GLY A 47 8.67 -12.07 -5.08
CA GLY A 47 9.87 -12.54 -5.78
C GLY A 47 9.93 -12.18 -7.27
N ASP A 48 9.09 -11.26 -7.75
CA ASP A 48 8.98 -10.85 -9.15
C ASP A 48 9.20 -9.33 -9.27
N LEU A 49 10.33 -8.95 -9.89
CA LEU A 49 10.74 -7.55 -10.04
C LEU A 49 9.81 -6.76 -10.97
N ASP A 50 9.20 -7.40 -11.97
CA ASP A 50 8.31 -6.71 -12.90
C ASP A 50 6.98 -6.38 -12.22
N VAL A 51 6.46 -7.29 -11.39
CA VAL A 51 5.31 -7.01 -10.51
C VAL A 51 5.61 -5.87 -9.55
N LEU A 52 6.80 -5.84 -8.95
CA LEU A 52 7.19 -4.76 -8.05
C LEU A 52 7.26 -3.40 -8.77
N LYS A 53 7.83 -3.35 -9.98
CA LYS A 53 7.88 -2.12 -10.79
C LYS A 53 6.48 -1.63 -11.16
N GLU A 54 5.60 -2.54 -11.57
CA GLU A 54 4.21 -2.21 -11.88
C GLU A 54 3.48 -1.65 -10.65
N ALA A 55 3.68 -2.26 -9.47
CA ALA A 55 3.10 -1.79 -8.22
C ALA A 55 3.59 -0.38 -7.84
N ILE A 56 4.90 -0.11 -7.97
CA ILE A 56 5.48 1.22 -7.71
C ILE A 56 4.90 2.26 -8.65
N ALA A 57 4.82 1.96 -9.95
CA ALA A 57 4.26 2.87 -10.95
C ALA A 57 2.79 3.20 -10.64
N LEU A 58 1.99 2.19 -10.26
CA LEU A 58 0.59 2.37 -9.90
C LEU A 58 0.43 3.18 -8.60
N ALA A 59 1.25 2.93 -7.59
CA ALA A 59 1.24 3.69 -6.34
C ALA A 59 1.54 5.18 -6.59
N ALA A 60 2.54 5.49 -7.40
CA ALA A 60 2.88 6.86 -7.78
C ALA A 60 1.73 7.57 -8.53
N GLN A 61 1.06 6.87 -9.45
CA GLN A 61 -0.11 7.41 -10.15
C GLN A 61 -1.26 7.74 -9.20
N ARG A 62 -1.55 6.85 -8.25
CA ARG A 62 -2.62 7.06 -7.25
C ARG A 62 -2.35 8.27 -6.36
N MET A 63 -1.10 8.47 -5.95
CA MET A 63 -0.70 9.65 -5.16
C MET A 63 -0.92 10.94 -5.95
N LEU A 64 -0.51 10.98 -7.22
CA LEU A 64 -0.72 12.13 -8.11
C LEU A 64 -2.22 12.46 -8.26
N SER A 65 -3.06 11.44 -8.48
CA SER A 65 -4.51 11.63 -8.58
C SER A 65 -5.12 12.16 -7.27
N ALA A 66 -4.71 11.64 -6.11
CA ALA A 66 -5.18 12.11 -4.82
C ALA A 66 -4.81 13.59 -4.58
N SER A 67 -3.58 13.99 -4.94
CA SER A 67 -3.12 15.38 -4.84
C SER A 67 -3.90 16.34 -5.75
N GLN A 68 -4.23 15.92 -6.98
CA GLN A 68 -5.03 16.72 -7.92
C GLN A 68 -6.47 16.92 -7.44
N GLN A 69 -7.08 15.88 -6.86
CA GLN A 69 -8.44 15.96 -6.31
C GLN A 69 -8.52 16.93 -5.12
N GLN A 70 -7.50 16.96 -4.25
CA GLN A 70 -7.44 17.88 -3.12
C GLN A 70 -7.31 19.35 -3.56
N GLN A 71 -6.65 19.63 -4.68
CA GLN A 71 -6.51 20.98 -5.23
C GLN A 71 -7.78 21.52 -5.90
N GLN A 72 -8.61 20.64 -6.47
CA GLN A 72 -9.88 21.02 -7.10
C GLN A 72 -11.00 21.30 -6.08
N GLN A 73 -10.92 20.73 -4.87
CA GLN A 73 -11.91 20.99 -3.80
C GLN A 73 -11.63 22.28 -3.02
N GLN A 74 -10.46 22.90 -3.21
CA GLN A 74 -10.06 24.15 -2.55
C GLN A 74 -10.23 25.40 -3.44
N GLN A 75 -10.78 25.25 -4.65
CA GLN A 75 -11.15 26.33 -5.57
C GLN A 75 -12.68 26.34 -5.76
#